data_AF-A0A453DGK9-F1
#
_entry.id   AF-A0A453DGK9-F1
#
_cell.length_a   1.000
_cell.length_b   1.000
_cell.length_c   1.000
_cell.angle_alpha   90.00
_cell.angle_beta   90.00
_cell.angle_gamma   90.00
#
_symmetry.space_group_name_H-M   'P 1'
#
loop_
_entity.id
_entity.type
_entity.pdbx_description
1 polymer ?
#
loop_
_entity_poly.entity_id
_entity_poly.type
_entity_poly.pdbx_seq_one_letter_code
_entity_poly.pdbx_strand_id
1 'polypeptide(L)'
;DVSEQKQLPTYLAFKGDNGQFLGAKIVEGYNYLEYSQTDIGDPSVLHKIFANKDGVVRIKSNYFDRFWRRSPNWIWADSSDTTHNNLDTLFKVTTGPDFIALQNLGNNNFCKRLTTEGKTSCLNAGIASITVEARMQCYEPVVS
;
A
#
# COMPACT_ATOMS: atom_id res chain seq x y z
N ASP A 1 -30.61 2.94 2.36
CA ASP A 1 -29.38 2.65 3.10
C ASP A 1 -28.16 2.96 2.27
N VAL A 2 -27.54 4.10 2.53
CA VAL A 2 -26.21 4.40 1.97
C VAL A 2 -25.25 3.59 2.84
N SER A 3 -24.73 2.48 2.30
CA SER A 3 -23.71 1.67 2.97
C SER A 3 -22.63 2.60 3.49
N GLU A 4 -22.42 2.64 4.82
CA GLU A 4 -21.33 3.40 5.41
C GLU A 4 -20.03 2.95 4.73
N GLN A 5 -19.48 3.84 3.90
CA GLN A 5 -18.21 3.60 3.28
C GLN A 5 -17.17 3.62 4.41
N LYS A 6 -16.69 2.44 4.78
CA LYS A 6 -15.72 2.26 5.87
C LYS A 6 -14.51 3.16 5.58
N GLN A 7 -14.43 4.29 6.28
CA GLN A 7 -13.29 5.19 6.15
C GLN A 7 -12.08 4.51 6.76
N LEU A 8 -11.00 4.41 5.99
CA LEU A 8 -9.73 3.93 6.52
C LEU A 8 -9.19 4.95 7.54
N PRO A 9 -8.62 4.50 8.66
CA PRO A 9 -7.88 5.37 9.57
C PRO A 9 -6.81 6.19 8.85
N THR A 10 -6.48 7.37 9.40
CA THR A 10 -5.50 8.28 8.80
C THR A 10 -4.09 7.68 8.76
N TYR A 11 -3.74 6.86 9.74
CA TYR A 11 -2.45 6.18 9.81
C TYR A 11 -2.68 4.68 9.91
N LEU A 12 -1.96 3.92 9.08
CA LEU A 12 -2.06 2.48 9.02
C LEU A 12 -0.69 1.83 8.85
N ALA A 13 -0.57 0.65 9.46
CA ALA A 13 0.40 -0.38 9.09
C ALA A 13 -0.35 -1.49 8.34
N PHE A 14 0.26 -2.01 7.27
CA PHE A 14 -0.31 -3.09 6.47
C PHE A 14 0.43 -4.40 6.74
N LYS A 15 -0.29 -5.48 7.01
CA LYS A 15 0.28 -6.82 7.21
C LYS A 15 -0.11 -7.73 6.05
N GLY A 16 0.88 -8.40 5.46
CA GLY A 16 0.69 -9.30 4.32
C GLY A 16 0.34 -10.72 4.74
N ASP A 17 0.04 -11.57 3.76
CA ASP A 17 -0.24 -12.99 3.95
C ASP A 17 0.93 -13.78 4.56
N ASN A 18 2.16 -13.29 4.41
CA ASN A 18 3.35 -13.85 5.03
C ASN A 18 3.49 -13.50 6.53
N GLY A 19 2.53 -12.80 7.10
CA GLY A 19 2.54 -12.42 8.52
C GLY A 19 3.50 -11.29 8.87
N GLN A 20 4.08 -10.60 7.88
CA GLN A 20 4.98 -9.47 8.08
C GLN A 20 4.30 -8.15 7.70
N PHE A 21 4.71 -7.06 8.33
CA PHE A 21 4.31 -5.71 8.01
C PHE A 21 5.07 -5.17 6.81
N LEU A 22 4.36 -4.37 6.01
CA LEU A 22 4.88 -3.67 4.84
C LEU A 22 5.65 -2.43 5.30
N GLY A 23 6.97 -2.50 5.22
CA GLY A 23 7.88 -1.41 5.56
C GLY A 23 8.53 -0.76 4.34
N ALA A 24 8.94 0.49 4.50
CA ALA A 24 9.85 1.17 3.59
C ALA A 24 11.21 0.45 3.50
N LYS A 25 11.70 0.22 2.28
CA LYS A 25 12.98 -0.46 2.03
C LYS A 25 13.68 0.12 0.79
N ILE A 26 14.98 0.41 0.90
CA ILE A 26 15.80 0.71 -0.27
C ILE A 26 16.27 -0.61 -0.89
N VAL A 27 15.92 -0.84 -2.16
CA VAL A 27 16.40 -1.97 -2.96
C VAL A 27 16.93 -1.40 -4.27
N GLU A 28 18.21 -1.68 -4.57
CA GLU A 28 18.90 -1.19 -5.78
C GLU A 28 18.80 0.33 -5.98
N GLY A 29 18.75 1.09 -4.89
CA GLY A 29 18.67 2.56 -4.92
C GLY A 29 17.26 3.14 -5.08
N TYR A 30 16.21 2.31 -5.13
CA TYR A 30 14.81 2.76 -5.24
C TYR A 30 14.03 2.52 -3.93
N ASN A 31 12.99 3.34 -3.73
CA ASN A 31 12.16 3.37 -2.52
C ASN A 31 11.05 2.31 -2.54
N TYR A 32 11.41 1.04 -2.47
CA TYR A 32 10.45 -0.07 -2.42
C TYR A 32 9.68 -0.13 -1.10
N LEU A 33 8.63 -0.96 -1.13
CA LEU A 33 7.84 -1.37 0.02
C LEU A 33 7.89 -2.89 0.13
N GLU A 34 8.40 -3.40 1.26
CA GLU A 34 8.72 -4.82 1.47
C GLU A 34 7.96 -5.37 2.68
N TYR A 35 7.31 -6.54 2.52
CA TYR A 35 6.71 -7.27 3.62
C TYR A 35 7.77 -8.05 4.41
N SER A 36 8.58 -7.35 5.20
CA SER A 36 9.69 -7.92 5.97
C SER A 36 9.66 -7.59 7.47
N GLN A 37 8.87 -6.60 7.86
CA GLN A 37 8.91 -6.08 9.23
C GLN A 37 8.07 -6.94 10.17
N THR A 38 8.59 -7.24 11.36
CA THR A 38 7.87 -8.07 12.35
C THR A 38 7.23 -7.24 13.46
N ASP A 39 7.68 -6.00 13.65
CA ASP A 39 7.21 -5.09 14.67
C ASP A 39 6.37 -3.97 14.05
N ILE A 40 5.18 -3.72 14.62
CA ILE A 40 4.32 -2.60 14.23
C ILE A 40 4.87 -1.25 14.71
N GLY A 41 5.75 -1.26 15.70
CA GLY A 41 6.46 -0.06 16.18
C GLY A 41 7.60 0.38 15.27
N ASP A 42 7.96 -0.39 14.23
CA ASP A 42 9.02 0.01 13.31
C ASP A 42 8.62 1.27 12.51
N PRO A 43 9.43 2.35 12.50
CA PRO A 43 9.07 3.59 11.82
C PRO A 43 8.81 3.44 10.31
N SER A 44 9.36 2.39 9.68
CA SER A 44 9.20 2.11 8.25
C SER A 44 7.79 1.62 7.89
N VAL A 45 7.01 1.09 8.84
CA VAL A 45 5.68 0.50 8.58
C VAL A 45 4.54 1.50 8.65
N LEU A 46 4.81 2.74 9.09
CA LEU A 46 3.80 3.78 9.23
C LEU A 46 3.51 4.42 7.87
N HIS A 47 2.25 4.36 7.45
CA HIS A 47 1.76 5.01 6.23
C HIS A 47 0.58 5.91 6.53
N LYS A 48 0.53 7.07 5.88
CA LYS A 48 -0.57 8.03 5.98
C LYS A 48 -1.53 7.90 4.81
N ILE A 49 -2.80 7.79 5.11
CA ILE A 49 -3.89 7.64 4.15
C ILE A 49 -4.54 8.99 3.88
N PHE A 50 -4.71 9.29 2.60
CA PHE A 50 -5.45 10.46 2.11
C PHE A 50 -6.60 9.95 1.26
N ALA A 51 -7.80 9.88 1.83
CA ALA A 51 -8.99 9.36 1.15
C ALA A 51 -9.81 10.50 0.52
N ASN A 52 -10.42 10.23 -0.63
CA ASN A 52 -11.50 11.03 -1.18
C ASN A 52 -12.87 10.37 -0.89
N LYS A 53 -13.96 11.07 -1.24
CA LYS A 53 -15.34 10.59 -1.02
C LYS A 53 -15.72 9.36 -1.85
N ASP A 54 -14.91 8.98 -2.83
CA ASP A 54 -15.20 7.88 -3.75
C ASP A 54 -14.48 6.57 -3.34
N GLY A 55 -13.79 6.57 -2.20
CA GLY A 55 -13.01 5.40 -1.73
C GLY A 55 -11.70 5.21 -2.51
N VAL A 56 -11.26 6.23 -3.23
CA VAL A 56 -9.93 6.32 -3.80
C VAL A 56 -9.01 6.97 -2.77
N VAL A 57 -7.84 6.36 -2.57
CA VAL A 57 -6.85 6.81 -1.62
C VAL A 57 -5.53 7.12 -2.30
N ARG A 58 -4.80 8.06 -1.71
CA ARG A 58 -3.35 8.19 -1.87
C ARG A 58 -2.71 7.75 -0.56
N ILE A 59 -1.60 7.04 -0.67
CA ILE A 59 -0.90 6.48 0.47
C ILE A 59 0.50 7.10 0.48
N LYS A 60 0.91 7.66 1.63
CA LYS A 60 2.24 8.25 1.81
C LYS A 60 3.02 7.38 2.79
N SER A 61 4.24 7.00 2.44
CA SER A 61 5.17 6.42 3.42
C SER A 61 5.63 7.56 4.34
N ASN A 62 5.45 7.39 5.65
CA ASN A 62 5.94 8.38 6.60
C ASN A 62 7.48 8.39 6.64
N TYR A 63 8.10 7.22 6.49
CA TYR A 63 9.56 7.07 6.49
C TYR A 63 10.23 7.82 5.33
N PHE A 64 9.73 7.66 4.10
CA PHE A 64 10.30 8.35 2.93
C PHE A 64 9.76 9.76 2.72
N ASP A 65 8.68 10.15 3.41
CA ASP A 65 7.91 11.37 3.17
C ASP A 65 7.49 11.53 1.69
N ARG A 66 7.04 10.43 1.07
CA ARG A 66 6.66 10.37 -0.35
C ARG A 66 5.44 9.49 -0.58
N PHE A 67 4.67 9.83 -1.60
CA PHE A 67 3.50 9.06 -2.02
C PHE A 67 3.91 7.78 -2.72
N TRP A 68 3.12 6.73 -2.48
CA TRP A 68 3.16 5.49 -3.21
C TRP A 68 2.79 5.74 -4.68
N ARG A 69 3.56 5.14 -5.58
CA ARG A 69 3.42 5.27 -7.02
C ARG A 69 3.80 3.96 -7.68
N ARG A 70 2.99 3.53 -8.65
CA ARG A 70 3.29 2.39 -9.50
C ARG A 70 4.38 2.72 -10.54
N SER A 71 5.42 1.89 -10.66
CA SER A 71 6.51 2.03 -11.66
C SER A 71 7.39 0.76 -11.79
N PRO A 72 7.42 0.07 -12.95
CA PRO A 72 6.32 -0.02 -13.89
C PRO A 72 5.13 -0.70 -13.21
N ASN A 73 5.32 -1.83 -12.53
CA ASN A 73 4.28 -2.46 -11.70
C ASN A 73 4.68 -2.56 -10.22
N TRP A 74 5.95 -2.34 -9.88
CA TRP A 74 6.37 -2.18 -8.49
C TRP A 74 5.72 -0.94 -7.88
N ILE A 75 5.43 -0.97 -6.59
CA ILE A 75 5.00 0.22 -5.87
C ILE A 75 6.20 0.81 -5.15
N TRP A 76 6.58 2.01 -5.57
CA TRP A 76 7.62 2.81 -4.93
C TRP A 76 7.01 3.95 -4.13
N ALA A 77 7.63 4.32 -3.02
CA ALA A 77 7.30 5.51 -2.26
C ALA A 77 8.27 6.65 -2.62
N ASP A 78 8.11 7.19 -3.83
CA ASP A 78 9.02 8.18 -4.42
C ASP A 78 8.33 9.45 -4.92
N SER A 79 6.99 9.46 -4.99
CA SER A 79 6.27 10.55 -5.64
C SER A 79 6.14 11.77 -4.73
N SER A 80 6.50 12.94 -5.27
CA SER A 80 6.25 14.27 -4.71
C SER A 80 4.99 14.93 -5.29
N ASP A 81 4.22 14.22 -6.11
CA ASP A 81 3.03 14.78 -6.76
C ASP A 81 1.98 15.21 -5.73
N THR A 82 1.50 16.44 -5.83
CA THR A 82 0.44 17.00 -4.99
C THR A 82 -0.87 17.22 -5.75
N THR A 83 -0.88 16.98 -7.07
CA THR A 83 -1.98 17.37 -7.98
C THR A 83 -3.12 16.37 -8.06
N HIS A 84 -2.90 15.13 -7.58
CA HIS A 84 -3.86 14.01 -7.64
C HIS A 84 -4.21 13.57 -9.07
N ASN A 85 -3.48 14.03 -10.08
CA ASN A 85 -3.75 13.72 -11.50
C ASN A 85 -3.01 12.46 -11.97
N ASN A 86 -1.96 12.03 -11.27
CA ASN A 86 -1.25 10.82 -11.62
C ASN A 86 -2.00 9.58 -11.09
N LEU A 87 -2.66 8.85 -11.99
CA LEU A 87 -3.37 7.61 -11.71
C LEU A 87 -2.49 6.52 -11.07
N ASP A 88 -1.17 6.55 -11.32
CA ASP A 88 -0.23 5.61 -10.68
C ASP A 88 -0.08 5.85 -9.18
N THR A 89 -0.52 7.00 -8.67
CA THR A 89 -0.54 7.33 -7.23
C THR A 89 -1.91 7.12 -6.57
N LEU A 90 -2.91 6.70 -7.35
CA LEU A 90 -4.28 6.52 -6.88
C LEU A 90 -4.61 5.04 -6.72
N PHE A 91 -5.21 4.69 -5.59
CA PHE A 91 -5.59 3.32 -5.29
C PHE A 91 -7.05 3.24 -4.88
N LYS A 92 -7.81 2.33 -5.47
CA LYS A 92 -9.16 1.99 -5.00
C LYS A 92 -9.06 0.91 -3.92
N VAL A 93 -9.77 1.11 -2.83
CA VAL A 93 -9.84 0.15 -1.72
C VAL A 93 -11.02 -0.78 -1.93
N THR A 94 -10.77 -2.10 -1.87
CA THR A 94 -11.82 -3.13 -1.77
C THR A 94 -11.74 -3.78 -0.39
N THR A 95 -12.85 -3.82 0.33
CA THR A 95 -12.92 -4.46 1.66
C THR A 95 -13.52 -5.86 1.57
N GLY A 96 -12.81 -6.84 2.13
CA GLY A 96 -13.31 -8.18 2.40
C GLY A 96 -13.72 -8.34 3.88
N PRO A 97 -14.06 -9.58 4.31
CA PRO A 97 -14.45 -9.85 5.70
C PRO A 97 -13.35 -9.50 6.72
N ASP A 98 -12.09 -9.82 6.41
CA ASP A 98 -10.93 -9.70 7.30
C ASP A 98 -9.70 -9.06 6.64
N PHE A 99 -9.85 -8.54 5.42
CA PHE A 99 -8.77 -7.95 4.65
C PHE A 99 -9.23 -6.72 3.85
N ILE A 100 -8.25 -5.95 3.37
CA ILE A 100 -8.43 -5.05 2.23
C ILE A 100 -7.56 -5.50 1.06
N ALA A 101 -7.94 -5.09 -0.14
CA ALA A 101 -7.12 -5.17 -1.33
C ALA A 101 -7.03 -3.78 -1.97
N LEU A 102 -5.85 -3.43 -2.46
CA LEU A 102 -5.60 -2.14 -3.12
C LEU A 102 -5.48 -2.36 -4.62
N GLN A 103 -6.31 -1.69 -5.42
CA GLN A 103 -6.21 -1.68 -6.88
C GLN A 103 -5.59 -0.37 -7.34
N ASN A 104 -4.48 -0.41 -8.09
CA ASN A 104 -3.90 0.80 -8.65
C ASN A 104 -4.69 1.26 -9.88
N LEU A 105 -5.05 2.54 -9.94
CA LEU A 105 -5.88 3.06 -11.04
C LEU A 105 -5.09 3.27 -12.35
N GLY A 106 -3.76 3.29 -12.30
CA GLY A 106 -2.91 3.44 -13.49
C GLY A 106 -2.87 2.20 -14.38
N ASN A 107 -3.05 1.00 -13.82
CA ASN A 107 -3.09 -0.26 -14.59
C ASN A 107 -4.29 -1.17 -14.28
N ASN A 108 -5.18 -0.77 -13.37
CA ASN A 108 -6.34 -1.54 -12.91
C ASN A 108 -6.01 -2.92 -12.30
N ASN A 109 -4.76 -3.17 -11.90
CA ASN A 109 -4.38 -4.39 -11.20
C ASN A 109 -4.38 -4.18 -9.69
N PHE A 110 -4.59 -5.28 -8.96
CA PHE A 110 -4.42 -5.33 -7.52
C PHE A 110 -2.93 -5.41 -7.15
N CYS A 111 -2.58 -4.70 -6.08
CA CYS A 111 -1.32 -4.82 -5.40
C CYS A 111 -1.24 -6.19 -4.70
N LYS A 112 -0.10 -6.87 -4.85
CA LYS A 112 0.22 -8.11 -4.17
C LYS A 112 1.66 -8.12 -3.68
N ARG A 113 1.92 -8.96 -2.69
CA ARG A 113 3.28 -9.38 -2.36
C ARG A 113 3.85 -10.21 -3.51
N LEU A 114 5.06 -9.87 -3.96
CA LEU A 114 5.73 -10.55 -5.07
C LEU A 114 7.23 -10.69 -4.81
N THR A 115 7.76 -11.87 -5.15
CA THR A 115 9.19 -12.15 -5.21
C THR A 115 9.57 -12.48 -6.64
N THR A 116 10.33 -11.60 -7.29
CA THR A 116 10.85 -11.78 -8.66
C THR A 116 11.91 -10.71 -8.93
N GLU A 117 12.67 -10.84 -10.02
CA GLU A 117 13.61 -9.80 -10.49
C GLU A 117 14.65 -9.35 -9.43
N GLY A 118 15.02 -10.24 -8.51
CA GLY A 118 15.93 -9.93 -7.40
C GLY A 118 15.30 -9.14 -6.25
N LYS A 119 13.97 -8.92 -6.27
CA LYS A 119 13.20 -8.35 -5.15
C LYS A 119 12.47 -9.45 -4.41
N THR A 120 12.48 -9.38 -3.09
CA THR A 120 11.84 -10.35 -2.20
C THR A 120 10.63 -9.71 -1.55
N SER A 121 9.47 -10.35 -1.61
CA SER A 121 8.24 -9.93 -0.90
C SER A 121 7.89 -8.44 -1.01
N CYS A 122 8.17 -7.82 -2.16
CA CYS A 122 7.89 -6.40 -2.41
C CYS A 122 6.46 -6.21 -2.93
N LEU A 123 5.90 -5.01 -2.72
CA LEU A 123 4.56 -4.66 -3.19
C LEU A 123 4.55 -4.39 -4.70
N ASN A 124 3.65 -5.05 -5.42
CA ASN A 124 3.54 -4.97 -6.88
C ASN A 124 2.08 -5.00 -7.36
N ALA A 125 1.66 -4.07 -8.21
CA ALA A 125 0.34 -4.06 -8.87
C ALA A 125 0.31 -4.98 -10.10
N GLY A 126 0.45 -6.29 -9.87
CA GLY A 126 0.72 -7.28 -10.91
C GLY A 126 -0.38 -8.30 -11.18
N ILE A 127 -1.53 -8.23 -10.52
CA ILE A 127 -2.57 -9.27 -10.61
C ILE A 127 -3.97 -8.70 -10.86
N ALA A 128 -4.73 -9.33 -11.76
CA ALA A 128 -6.06 -8.85 -12.16
C ALA A 128 -7.18 -9.17 -11.16
N SER A 129 -6.94 -10.07 -10.21
CA SER A 129 -7.91 -10.52 -9.21
C SER A 129 -7.29 -10.63 -7.82
N ILE A 130 -8.12 -10.56 -6.78
CA ILE A 130 -7.68 -10.61 -5.38
C ILE A 130 -7.25 -12.05 -5.00
N THR A 131 -5.96 -12.33 -5.11
CA THR A 131 -5.34 -13.57 -4.58
C THR A 131 -5.00 -13.42 -3.10
N VAL A 132 -4.52 -14.49 -2.44
CA VAL A 132 -4.11 -14.45 -1.04
C VAL A 132 -3.02 -13.39 -0.81
N GLU A 133 -2.04 -13.28 -1.71
CA GLU A 133 -0.94 -12.31 -1.62
C GLU A 133 -1.38 -10.87 -1.90
N ALA A 134 -2.58 -10.67 -2.43
CA ALA A 134 -3.18 -9.34 -2.64
C ALA A 134 -4.00 -8.87 -1.43
N ARG A 135 -4.23 -9.75 -0.45
CA ARG A 135 -4.95 -9.43 0.79
C ARG A 135 -3.97 -8.85 1.79
N MET A 136 -4.39 -7.76 2.43
CA MET A 136 -3.63 -7.15 3.51
C MET A 136 -4.55 -6.80 4.67
N GLN A 137 -4.06 -7.03 5.88
CA GLN A 137 -4.72 -6.60 7.11
C GLN A 137 -4.25 -5.18 7.47
N CYS A 138 -5.15 -4.39 8.04
CA CYS A 138 -4.86 -3.03 8.48
C CYS A 138 -4.78 -2.99 9.99
N TYR A 139 -3.74 -2.35 10.51
CA TYR A 139 -3.55 -2.09 11.92
C TYR A 139 -3.33 -0.60 12.12
N GLU A 140 -3.90 -0.05 13.19
CA GLU A 140 -3.62 1.33 13.63
C GLU A 140 -2.37 1.30 14.53
N PRO A 141 -1.21 1.78 14.05
CA PRO A 141 -0.03 1.89 14.89
C PRO A 141 -0.24 2.97 15.95
N VAL A 142 0.26 2.73 17.16
CA VAL A 142 0.26 3.75 18.23
C VAL A 142 1.30 4.81 17.85
N VAL A 143 0.82 6.00 17.49
CA VAL A 143 1.68 7.16 17.23
C VAL A 143 1.91 7.86 18.57
N SER A 144 3.12 7.76 19.13
CA SER A 144 3.53 8.48 20.34
C SER A 144 3.85 9.95 20.07
#